data_AF-A0A944PGQ6-F1
#
_entry.id   AF-A0A944PGQ6-F1
#
_cell.length_a   1.000
_cell.length_b   1.000
_cell.length_c   1.000
_cell.angle_alpha   90.00
_cell.angle_beta   90.00
_cell.angle_gamma   90.00
#
_symmetry.space_group_name_H-M   'P 1'
#
loop_
_entity.id
_entity.type
_entity.pdbx_description
1 polymer ?
#
loop_
_entity_poly.entity_id
_entity_poly.type
_entity_poly.pdbx_seq_one_letter_code
_entity_poly.pdbx_strand_id
1 'polypeptide(L)'
;MLGFQEVLELVWNERHFSSDPRRWKALAEGLIPETSSLLPILGWRPALNRLDDQPHRRQRQVVTEAPGRVDVRLLRTSVRQRAEAIVDGWAMQGLPIL
;
A
#
# COMPACT_ATOMS: atom_id res chain seq x y z
N MET A 1 20.53 -12.59 -3.35
CA MET A 1 19.13 -12.48 -2.87
C MET A 1 19.15 -12.59 -1.35
N LEU A 2 18.28 -11.84 -0.66
CA LEU A 2 18.10 -11.97 0.79
C LEU A 2 17.28 -13.24 1.11
N GLY A 3 17.56 -13.88 2.23
CA GLY A 3 16.76 -14.98 2.77
C GLY A 3 15.60 -14.48 3.63
N PHE A 4 14.76 -15.42 4.08
CA PHE A 4 13.54 -15.12 4.82
C PHE A 4 13.80 -14.33 6.11
N GLN A 5 14.84 -14.69 6.86
CA GLN A 5 15.18 -14.00 8.12
C GLN A 5 15.66 -12.58 7.87
N GLU A 6 16.48 -12.34 6.85
CA GLU A 6 16.90 -10.97 6.54
C GLU A 6 15.74 -10.10 6.06
N VAL A 7 14.77 -10.68 5.35
CA VAL A 7 13.53 -9.96 4.98
C VAL A 7 12.71 -9.62 6.22
N LEU A 8 12.56 -10.53 7.18
CA LEU A 8 11.85 -10.22 8.43
C LEU A 8 12.56 -9.13 9.23
N GLU A 9 13.90 -9.18 9.31
CA GLU A 9 14.68 -8.13 9.96
C GLU A 9 14.45 -6.78 9.28
N LEU A 10 14.52 -6.74 7.95
CA LEU A 10 14.28 -5.50 7.19
C LEU A 10 12.87 -4.95 7.42
N VAL A 11 11.84 -5.81 7.39
CA VAL A 11 10.44 -5.37 7.42
C VAL A 11 9.97 -5.01 8.84
N TRP A 12 10.56 -5.59 9.89
CA TRP A 12 10.11 -5.38 11.28
C TRP A 12 11.03 -4.49 12.11
N ASN A 13 12.28 -4.29 11.72
CA ASN A 13 13.24 -3.50 12.49
C ASN A 13 13.24 -2.02 12.04
N GLU A 14 12.17 -1.30 12.35
CA GLU A 14 11.98 0.13 11.98
C GLU A 14 13.09 1.06 12.52
N ARG A 15 13.80 0.62 13.57
CA ARG A 15 14.96 1.35 14.12
C ARG A 15 16.12 1.43 13.13
N HIS A 16 16.32 0.39 12.32
CA HIS A 16 17.39 0.33 11.32
C HIS A 16 16.86 0.54 9.89
N PHE A 17 15.61 0.15 9.64
CA PHE A 17 14.96 0.18 8.34
C PHE A 17 13.64 0.96 8.40
N SER A 18 13.77 2.26 8.67
CA SER A 18 12.63 3.20 8.73
C SER A 18 11.82 3.19 7.43
N SER A 19 10.49 3.12 7.53
CA SER A 19 9.59 3.36 6.40
C SER A 19 9.31 4.85 6.19
N ASP A 20 9.64 5.70 7.18
CA ASP A 20 9.52 7.16 7.10
C ASP A 20 10.66 7.78 6.29
N PRO A 21 10.39 8.35 5.09
CA PRO A 21 11.43 8.94 4.26
C PRO A 21 12.11 10.15 4.89
N ARG A 22 11.48 10.80 5.88
CA ARG A 22 12.08 11.92 6.62
C ARG A 22 13.27 11.49 7.47
N ARG A 23 13.40 10.19 7.74
CA ARG A 23 14.53 9.59 8.49
C ARG A 23 15.61 9.03 7.56
N TRP A 24 15.41 9.06 6.24
CA TRP A 24 16.34 8.46 5.30
C TRP A 24 17.53 9.38 5.04
N LYS A 25 18.73 8.86 5.31
CA LYS A 25 20.01 9.52 5.02
C LYS A 25 20.09 10.00 3.56
N ALA A 26 19.64 9.17 2.61
CA ALA A 26 19.69 9.50 1.18
C ALA A 26 18.87 10.74 0.80
N LEU A 27 17.74 10.99 1.48
CA LEU A 27 16.96 12.20 1.28
C LEU A 27 17.57 13.38 2.05
N ALA A 28 17.98 13.15 3.31
CA ALA A 28 18.57 14.19 4.15
C ALA A 28 19.89 14.77 3.60
N GLU A 29 20.69 13.94 2.92
CA GLU A 29 21.98 14.32 2.34
C GLU A 29 21.89 14.69 0.85
N GLY A 30 20.68 14.76 0.27
CA GLY A 30 20.49 15.13 -1.13
C GLY A 30 21.03 14.11 -2.14
N LEU A 31 21.30 12.86 -1.73
CA LEU A 31 21.65 11.77 -2.64
C LEU A 31 20.52 11.48 -3.64
N ILE A 32 19.29 11.82 -3.28
CA ILE A 32 18.15 11.91 -4.18
C ILE A 32 17.89 13.41 -4.41
N PRO A 33 18.16 13.94 -5.62
CA PRO A 33 17.93 15.35 -5.93
C PRO A 33 16.46 15.75 -5.78
N GLU A 34 16.20 17.01 -5.41
CA GLU A 34 14.84 17.56 -5.34
C GLU A 34 14.10 17.59 -6.69
N THR A 35 14.84 17.52 -7.79
CA THR A 35 14.29 17.43 -9.16
C THR A 35 14.06 15.99 -9.60
N SER A 36 14.35 15.00 -8.75
CA SER A 36 14.22 13.59 -9.10
C SER A 36 12.78 13.20 -9.38
N SER A 37 12.56 12.54 -10.51
CA SER A 37 11.27 11.93 -10.87
C SER A 37 10.85 10.80 -9.93
N LEU A 38 11.73 10.35 -9.02
CA LEU A 38 11.45 9.33 -8.03
C LEU A 38 10.75 9.87 -6.77
N LEU A 39 10.73 11.19 -6.56
CA LEU A 39 10.14 11.77 -5.36
C LEU A 39 8.65 11.45 -5.14
N PRO A 40 7.79 11.32 -6.17
CA PRO A 40 6.42 10.85 -5.96
C PRO A 40 6.34 9.45 -5.32
N ILE A 41 7.37 8.62 -5.53
CA ILE A 41 7.47 7.24 -5.04
C ILE A 41 8.21 7.18 -3.69
N LEU A 42 9.27 7.99 -3.52
CA LEU A 42 10.19 7.92 -2.37
C LEU A 42 9.94 9.00 -1.33
N GLY A 43 9.56 10.21 -1.75
CA GLY A 43 9.43 11.39 -0.89
C GLY A 43 8.18 11.35 -0.01
N TRP A 44 8.26 11.96 1.18
CA TRP A 44 7.23 11.91 2.24
C TRP A 44 5.80 12.27 1.78
N ARG A 45 4.83 11.52 2.31
CA ARG A 45 3.39 11.81 2.22
C ARG A 45 2.67 11.20 3.44
N PRO A 46 1.53 11.73 3.88
CA PRO A 46 0.82 11.22 5.06
C PRO A 46 0.09 9.90 4.75
N ALA A 47 0.86 8.82 4.56
CA ALA A 47 0.35 7.49 4.25
C ALA A 47 0.87 6.47 5.26
N LEU A 48 0.05 5.47 5.59
CA LEU A 48 0.38 4.41 6.56
C LEU A 48 1.75 3.78 6.30
N ASN A 49 2.08 3.48 5.04
CA ASN A 49 3.32 2.84 4.63
C ASN A 49 4.55 3.78 4.65
N ARG A 50 4.41 4.98 5.21
CA ARG A 50 5.46 5.98 5.37
C ARG A 50 5.59 6.43 6.82
N LEU A 51 4.87 5.79 7.72
CA LEU A 51 4.94 6.04 9.14
C LEU A 51 5.70 4.90 9.80
N ASP A 52 6.40 5.23 10.87
CA ASP A 52 6.93 4.28 11.84
C ASP A 52 6.23 4.48 13.20
N ASP A 53 6.58 3.64 14.17
CA ASP A 53 6.29 3.83 15.59
C ASP A 53 4.77 3.97 15.88
N GLN A 54 4.42 4.86 16.81
CA GLN A 54 3.07 5.08 17.31
C GLN A 54 2.10 5.58 16.23
N PRO A 55 2.47 6.53 15.35
CA PRO A 55 1.61 6.92 14.22
C PRO A 55 1.26 5.74 13.32
N HIS A 56 2.24 4.90 12.97
CA HIS A 56 2.00 3.70 12.18
C HIS A 56 1.05 2.73 12.90
N ARG A 57 1.35 2.38 14.16
CA ARG A 57 0.52 1.46 14.95
C ARG A 57 -0.93 1.93 15.05
N ARG A 58 -1.14 3.24 15.30
CA ARG A 58 -2.49 3.82 15.39
C ARG A 58 -3.26 3.70 14.07
N GLN A 59 -2.66 4.09 12.95
CA GLN A 59 -3.33 3.98 11.64
C GLN A 59 -3.52 2.52 11.22
N ARG A 60 -2.53 1.66 11.50
CA ARG A 60 -2.58 0.24 11.18
C ARG A 60 -3.71 -0.46 11.92
N GLN A 61 -3.93 -0.13 13.19
CA GLN A 61 -5.04 -0.65 13.97
C GLN A 61 -6.37 -0.35 13.29
N VAL A 62 -6.63 0.91 12.93
CA VAL A 62 -7.87 1.30 12.25
C VAL A 62 -8.05 0.55 10.93
N VAL A 63 -7.01 0.48 10.11
CA VAL A 63 -7.05 -0.22 8.81
C VAL A 63 -7.28 -1.73 8.97
N THR A 64 -6.73 -2.33 10.02
CA THR A 64 -6.85 -3.78 10.26
C THR A 64 -8.19 -4.15 10.91
N GLU A 65 -8.78 -3.26 11.72
CA GLU A 65 -10.08 -3.50 12.36
C GLU A 65 -11.27 -3.18 11.44
N ALA A 66 -11.12 -2.24 10.51
CA ALA A 66 -12.21 -1.81 9.63
C ALA A 66 -12.89 -2.97 8.84
N PRO A 67 -12.15 -3.93 8.26
CA PRO A 67 -12.76 -5.07 7.57
C PRO A 67 -13.66 -5.93 8.46
N GLY A 68 -13.38 -6.02 9.76
CA GLY A 68 -14.20 -6.77 10.71
C GLY A 68 -15.61 -6.21 10.89
N ARG A 69 -15.87 -4.99 10.41
CA ARG A 69 -17.18 -4.33 10.44
C ARG A 69 -17.98 -4.49 9.15
N VAL A 70 -17.40 -5.13 8.13
CA VAL A 70 -18.01 -5.32 6.81
C VAL A 70 -18.69 -6.68 6.75
N ASP A 71 -19.94 -6.72 6.28
CA ASP A 71 -20.57 -7.98 5.90
C ASP A 71 -19.89 -8.52 4.62
N VAL A 72 -19.00 -9.50 4.82
CA VAL A 72 -18.23 -10.13 3.73
C VAL A 72 -19.12 -10.84 2.72
N ARG A 73 -20.28 -11.39 3.15
CA ARG A 73 -21.22 -12.04 2.22
C ARG A 73 -21.87 -11.01 1.32
N LEU A 74 -22.34 -9.91 1.90
CA LEU A 74 -22.90 -8.80 1.13
C LEU A 74 -21.87 -8.21 0.16
N LEU A 75 -20.65 -7.95 0.64
CA LEU A 75 -19.54 -7.45 -0.19
C LEU A 75 -19.28 -8.38 -1.38
N ARG A 76 -19.18 -9.68 -1.14
CA ARG A 76 -18.96 -10.68 -2.20
C ARG A 76 -20.08 -10.66 -3.24
N THR A 77 -21.33 -10.62 -2.79
CA THR A 77 -22.49 -10.57 -3.71
C THR A 77 -22.47 -9.30 -4.54
N SER A 78 -22.25 -8.13 -3.92
CA SER A 78 -22.18 -6.85 -4.64
C SER A 78 -21.02 -6.77 -5.63
N VAL A 79 -19.84 -7.30 -5.28
CA VAL A 79 -18.68 -7.36 -6.19
C VAL A 79 -19.00 -8.26 -7.38
N ARG A 80 -19.60 -9.43 -7.15
CA ARG A 80 -19.98 -10.36 -8.22
C ARG A 80 -20.96 -9.71 -9.20
N GLN A 81 -22.06 -9.15 -8.69
CA GLN A 81 -23.09 -8.54 -9.53
C GLN A 81 -22.52 -7.40 -10.40
N ARG A 82 -21.61 -6.59 -9.85
CA ARG A 82 -20.94 -5.53 -10.61
C ARG A 82 -20.01 -6.09 -11.66
N ALA A 83 -19.26 -7.14 -11.35
CA ALA A 83 -18.36 -7.80 -12.30
C ALA A 83 -19.14 -8.44 -13.45
N GLU A 84 -20.23 -9.15 -13.16
CA GLU A 84 -21.14 -9.74 -14.16
C GLU A 84 -21.70 -8.65 -15.08
N ALA A 85 -22.20 -7.55 -14.53
CA ALA A 85 -22.70 -6.44 -15.34
C ALA A 85 -21.63 -5.81 -16.26
N ILE A 86 -20.38 -5.72 -15.80
CA ILE A 86 -19.26 -5.24 -16.64
C ILE A 86 -18.98 -6.21 -17.79
N VAL A 87 -18.92 -7.50 -17.49
CA VAL A 87 -18.68 -8.56 -18.48
C VAL A 87 -19.80 -8.62 -19.51
N ASP A 88 -21.06 -8.58 -19.07
CA ASP A 88 -22.22 -8.54 -19.95
C ASP A 88 -22.22 -7.28 -20.82
N GLY A 89 -21.81 -6.14 -20.26
CA GLY A 89 -21.63 -4.89 -20.99
C GLY A 89 -20.62 -5.01 -22.14
N TRP A 90 -19.48 -5.65 -21.91
CA TRP A 90 -18.49 -5.93 -22.97
C TRP A 90 -19.04 -6.89 -24.02
N ALA A 91 -19.72 -7.95 -23.58
CA ALA A 91 -20.33 -8.92 -24.47
C ALA A 91 -21.38 -8.26 -25.40
N MET A 92 -22.20 -7.35 -24.88
CA MET A 92 -23.18 -6.61 -25.70
C MET A 92 -22.53 -5.58 -26.64
N GLN A 93 -21.35 -5.04 -26.30
CA GLN A 93 -20.63 -4.08 -27.14
C GLN A 93 -19.73 -4.76 -28.20
N GLY A 94 -19.67 -6.09 -28.22
CA GLY A 94 -18.77 -6.84 -29.12
C GLY A 94 -17.29 -6.64 -28.81
N LEU A 95 -16.96 -6.11 -27.63
CA LEU A 95 -15.58 -5.92 -27.19
C LEU A 95 -15.04 -7.26 -26.67
N PRO A 96 -13.85 -7.71 -27.11
CA PRO A 96 -13.28 -8.96 -26.64
C PRO A 96 -12.98 -8.86 -25.14
N ILE A 97 -13.37 -9.90 -24.39
CA ILE A 97 -12.88 -10.13 -23.03
C ILE A 97 -11.40 -10.50 -23.20
N LEU A 98 -10.49 -9.72 -22.61
CA LEU A 98 -9.03 -9.90 -22.71
C LEU A 98 -8.56 -11.33 -22.45
#